data_AF-V2WPA1-F1
#
_entry.id   AF-V2WPA1-F1
#
_cell.length_a   1.000
_cell.length_b   1.000
_cell.length_c   1.000
_cell.angle_alpha   90.00
_cell.angle_beta   90.00
_cell.angle_gamma   90.00
#
_symmetry.space_group_name_H-M   'P 1'
#
loop_
_entity.id
_entity.type
_entity.pdbx_description
1 polymer ?
#
loop_
_entity_poly.entity_id
_entity_poly.type
_entity_poly.pdbx_seq_one_letter_code
_entity_poly.pdbx_strand_id
1 'polypeptide(L)'
;MGSNPVVDDIRTNFHPASGHPMEQKAFEDFGVEEAEDPVPYDSIPWHPLPMQFDFEVANLVLLCSINKEQTNKFLKLLEQSYQEAHTHLENYDQVQKMWDATADRKTRFKQSEVSVPYKNEIQMFDVYYHPLWDWIVETIKDLHLALQMDQESMLMLIQEVWMLSLCLIINQESKHSGKTSFVDFKVIVWHQSAIKMFESIRIYCKVECILDCSDRICRLLYPILLALSADYEEQCAMCLIHGLSALHLCPKCMVGKEKLLQLSERWDAHSPEDMTHILNQVAAMAWKGDQKDLLKQYSLHYGQNAFLSFTNFNPYEAVSFDDLHFNDSGLWSAHLFLQLKKHLDKIGQHAEAEIDRQFTAYQLLRCTQAYLNVIMYVGLHIQTLSSLHIGQRNVLVLLSLLSKYINTPKHEELNVKSWEFIKLHYHSDLFDDIQCKGALQKFSIRPFRKKHGPICVIYQRQTNFKNIVPQILNITHQGEVLELIWSDIQVMEEYD
;
A
#
# COMPACT_ATOMS: atom_id res chain seq x y z
N MET A 1 -11.72 8.49 -44.14
CA MET A 1 -13.17 8.27 -43.97
C MET A 1 -13.30 7.30 -42.80
N GLY A 2 -13.70 7.79 -41.62
CA GLY A 2 -13.73 6.99 -40.41
C GLY A 2 -14.80 5.90 -40.51
N SER A 3 -14.42 4.66 -40.17
CA SER A 3 -15.34 3.56 -39.97
C SER A 3 -16.44 3.98 -38.98
N ASN A 4 -17.67 3.55 -39.22
CA ASN A 4 -18.73 3.71 -38.23
C ASN A 4 -18.34 2.95 -36.96
N PRO A 5 -18.56 3.52 -35.76
CA PRO A 5 -18.21 2.85 -34.51
C PRO A 5 -18.91 1.51 -34.40
N VAL A 6 -18.13 0.45 -34.17
CA VAL A 6 -18.61 -0.90 -33.94
C VAL A 6 -18.88 -1.05 -32.43
N VAL A 7 -19.80 -1.94 -32.06
CA VAL A 7 -19.98 -2.33 -30.65
C VAL A 7 -18.64 -2.87 -30.13
N ASP A 8 -18.23 -2.42 -28.95
CA ASP A 8 -16.96 -2.69 -28.26
C ASP A 8 -15.73 -1.83 -28.67
N ASP A 9 -15.82 -0.91 -29.62
CA ASP A 9 -14.72 0.05 -29.82
C ASP A 9 -14.53 0.96 -28.59
N ILE A 10 -13.29 1.12 -28.13
CA ILE A 10 -12.93 2.07 -27.07
C ILE A 10 -12.64 3.42 -27.70
N ARG A 11 -13.41 4.42 -27.26
CA ARG A 11 -13.22 5.82 -27.63
C ARG A 11 -12.59 6.59 -26.47
N THR A 12 -11.36 7.01 -26.65
CA THR A 12 -10.64 7.88 -25.70
C THR A 12 -10.89 9.33 -26.09
N ASN A 13 -11.58 10.07 -25.21
CA ASN A 13 -11.72 11.52 -25.36
C ASN A 13 -10.74 12.21 -24.41
N PHE A 14 -9.65 12.74 -24.96
CA PHE A 14 -8.69 13.51 -24.18
C PHE A 14 -9.27 14.88 -23.77
N HIS A 15 -8.72 15.44 -22.69
CA HIS A 15 -9.11 16.77 -22.23
C HIS A 15 -8.80 17.82 -23.32
N PRO A 16 -9.66 18.81 -23.60
CA PRO A 16 -9.45 19.78 -24.71
C PRO A 16 -8.12 20.55 -24.65
N ALA A 17 -7.57 20.74 -23.45
CA ALA A 17 -6.28 21.40 -23.25
C ALA A 17 -5.06 20.53 -23.59
N SER A 18 -5.21 19.21 -23.74
CA SER A 18 -4.10 18.31 -24.06
C SER A 18 -3.70 18.38 -25.53
N GLY A 19 -4.58 18.88 -26.41
CA GLY A 19 -4.32 18.96 -27.86
C GLY A 19 -4.38 17.62 -28.59
N HIS A 20 -4.61 16.51 -27.88
CA HIS A 20 -4.73 15.18 -28.49
C HIS A 20 -6.10 15.02 -29.17
N PRO A 21 -6.13 14.55 -30.43
CA PRO A 21 -7.39 14.27 -31.11
C PRO A 21 -8.08 13.08 -30.44
N MET A 22 -9.41 13.04 -30.55
CA MET A 22 -10.18 11.88 -30.13
C MET A 22 -9.68 10.62 -30.83
N GLU A 23 -9.39 9.59 -30.04
CA GLU A 23 -8.89 8.30 -30.52
C GLU A 23 -9.99 7.24 -30.41
N GLN A 24 -10.08 6.37 -31.40
CA GLN A 24 -10.97 5.21 -31.41
C GLN A 24 -10.14 3.98 -31.79
N LYS A 25 -10.08 3.01 -30.87
CA LYS A 25 -9.37 1.74 -31.01
C LYS A 25 -10.36 0.59 -30.81
N ALA A 26 -10.17 -0.53 -31.51
CA ALA A 26 -10.94 -1.74 -31.21
C ALA A 26 -10.58 -2.23 -29.80
N PHE A 27 -11.53 -2.85 -29.09
CA PHE A 27 -11.27 -3.40 -27.75
C PHE A 27 -10.08 -4.37 -27.73
N GLU A 28 -9.96 -5.20 -28.76
CA GLU A 28 -8.90 -6.20 -28.91
C GLU A 28 -7.50 -5.60 -29.06
N ASP A 29 -7.41 -4.37 -29.59
CA ASP A 29 -6.16 -3.65 -29.81
C ASP A 29 -5.87 -2.63 -28.68
N PHE A 30 -6.81 -2.44 -27.75
CA PHE A 30 -6.68 -1.43 -26.71
C PHE A 30 -5.76 -1.91 -25.58
N GLY A 31 -4.61 -1.24 -25.43
CA GLY A 31 -3.57 -1.61 -24.46
C GLY A 31 -2.48 -2.52 -25.02
N VAL A 32 -2.52 -2.82 -26.32
CA VAL A 32 -1.41 -3.45 -27.05
C VAL A 32 -0.59 -2.32 -27.69
N GLU A 33 0.45 -1.85 -27.01
CA GLU A 33 1.46 -1.02 -27.64
C GLU A 33 2.53 -1.93 -28.25
N GLU A 34 2.70 -1.89 -29.56
CA GLU A 34 3.94 -2.38 -30.18
C GLU A 34 5.05 -1.39 -29.80
N ALA A 35 6.13 -1.88 -29.19
CA ALA A 35 7.25 -1.04 -28.81
C ALA A 35 7.90 -0.42 -30.06
N GLU A 36 7.63 0.87 -30.30
CA GLU A 36 8.33 1.64 -31.32
C GLU A 36 9.65 2.15 -30.73
N ASP A 37 10.75 1.69 -31.35
CA ASP A 37 12.17 1.91 -31.07
C ASP A 37 12.84 1.04 -29.99
N PRO A 38 14.08 0.53 -30.23
CA PRO A 38 14.82 -0.24 -29.25
C PRO A 38 15.14 0.63 -28.04
N VAL A 39 14.69 0.17 -26.88
CA VAL A 39 14.94 0.83 -25.60
C VAL A 39 16.45 0.90 -25.37
N PRO A 40 17.04 2.07 -25.08
CA PRO A 40 18.46 2.15 -24.77
C PRO A 40 18.77 1.47 -23.43
N TYR A 41 19.38 0.28 -23.43
CA TYR A 41 19.77 -0.47 -22.22
C TYR A 41 21.28 -0.41 -21.95
N ASP A 42 21.68 -0.74 -20.71
CA ASP A 42 23.09 -0.91 -20.34
C ASP A 42 23.56 -2.30 -20.79
N SER A 43 24.60 -2.36 -21.63
CA SER A 43 25.17 -3.61 -22.13
C SER A 43 26.07 -4.33 -21.12
N ILE A 44 26.37 -3.70 -19.97
CA ILE A 44 27.15 -4.32 -18.89
C ILE A 44 26.55 -3.97 -17.51
N PRO A 45 25.29 -4.38 -17.22
CA PRO A 45 24.60 -3.94 -16.01
C PRO A 45 25.30 -4.33 -14.71
N TRP A 46 26.09 -5.40 -14.69
CA TRP A 46 26.83 -5.82 -13.50
C TRP A 46 28.03 -4.93 -13.17
N HIS A 47 28.39 -3.95 -14.01
CA HIS A 47 29.47 -3.01 -13.69
C HIS A 47 29.19 -2.27 -12.36
N PRO A 48 30.19 -2.08 -11.45
CA PRO A 48 31.65 -2.20 -11.63
C PRO A 48 32.23 -3.60 -11.45
N LEU A 49 31.40 -4.63 -11.42
CA LEU A 49 31.88 -5.98 -11.16
C LEU A 49 32.59 -6.56 -12.40
N PRO A 50 33.64 -7.37 -12.22
CA PRO A 50 34.41 -7.89 -13.35
C PRO A 50 33.58 -8.78 -14.28
N MET A 51 32.59 -9.50 -13.75
CA MET A 51 31.82 -10.50 -14.51
C MET A 51 30.39 -10.63 -13.98
N GLN A 52 29.44 -10.89 -14.89
CA GLN A 52 28.05 -11.23 -14.56
C GLN A 52 27.96 -12.41 -13.58
N PHE A 53 28.79 -13.43 -13.76
CA PHE A 53 28.82 -14.61 -12.88
C PHE A 53 29.16 -14.25 -11.42
N ASP A 54 30.04 -13.29 -11.17
CA ASP A 54 30.35 -12.85 -9.80
C ASP A 54 29.14 -12.17 -9.16
N PHE A 55 28.41 -11.37 -9.95
CA PHE A 55 27.14 -10.78 -9.52
C PHE A 55 26.12 -11.88 -9.18
N GLU A 56 25.92 -12.88 -10.04
CA GLU A 56 24.97 -13.98 -9.81
C GLU A 56 25.27 -14.76 -8.52
N VAL A 57 26.54 -15.08 -8.28
CA VAL A 57 26.99 -15.76 -7.07
C VAL A 57 26.67 -14.93 -5.82
N ALA A 58 26.99 -13.65 -5.84
CA ALA A 58 26.74 -12.78 -4.70
C ALA A 58 25.26 -12.44 -4.48
N ASN A 59 24.49 -12.32 -5.57
CA ASN A 59 23.04 -12.21 -5.50
C ASN A 59 22.43 -13.45 -4.85
N LEU A 60 22.87 -14.64 -5.24
CA LEU A 60 22.43 -15.89 -4.63
C LEU A 60 22.76 -15.97 -3.13
N VAL A 61 23.96 -15.53 -2.73
CA VAL A 61 24.35 -15.45 -1.31
C VAL A 61 23.37 -14.60 -0.51
N LEU A 62 22.95 -13.45 -1.05
CA LEU A 62 22.01 -12.56 -0.39
C LEU A 62 20.59 -13.16 -0.36
N LEU A 63 20.08 -13.64 -1.51
CA LEU A 63 18.74 -14.20 -1.67
C LEU A 63 18.51 -15.43 -0.78
N CYS A 64 19.51 -16.29 -0.64
CA CYS A 64 19.44 -17.46 0.23
C CYS A 64 19.73 -17.15 1.71
N SER A 65 20.00 -15.88 2.04
CA SER A 65 20.36 -15.43 3.38
C SER A 65 21.52 -16.23 3.99
N ILE A 66 22.54 -16.51 3.18
CA ILE A 66 23.69 -17.33 3.55
C ILE A 66 24.59 -16.51 4.50
N ASN A 67 24.96 -17.08 5.64
CA ASN A 67 25.83 -16.38 6.60
C ASN A 67 27.31 -16.45 6.19
N LYS A 68 28.17 -15.63 6.80
CA LYS A 68 29.60 -15.53 6.49
C LYS A 68 30.34 -16.89 6.44
N GLU A 69 30.08 -17.77 7.40
CA GLU A 69 30.73 -19.09 7.45
C GLU A 69 30.27 -19.98 6.29
N GLN A 70 28.97 -19.97 6.01
CA GLN A 70 28.37 -20.74 4.92
C GLN A 70 28.81 -20.19 3.55
N THR A 71 28.93 -18.88 3.38
CA THR A 71 29.41 -18.26 2.13
C THR A 71 30.83 -18.71 1.82
N ASN A 72 31.73 -18.68 2.81
CA ASN A 72 33.11 -19.15 2.60
C ASN A 72 33.17 -20.64 2.22
N LYS A 73 32.31 -21.49 2.81
CA LYS A 73 32.20 -22.90 2.43
C LYS A 73 31.64 -23.06 1.01
N PHE A 74 30.64 -22.27 0.65
CA PHE A 74 30.01 -22.28 -0.66
C PHE A 74 30.99 -21.88 -1.78
N LEU A 75 31.73 -20.78 -1.60
CA LEU A 75 32.74 -20.33 -2.57
C LEU A 75 33.85 -21.37 -2.77
N LYS A 76 34.30 -22.03 -1.69
CA LYS A 76 35.27 -23.12 -1.79
C LYS A 76 34.74 -24.33 -2.58
N LEU A 77 33.45 -24.66 -2.43
CA LEU A 77 32.84 -25.75 -3.20
C LEU A 77 32.69 -25.37 -4.68
N LEU A 78 32.33 -24.12 -4.97
CA LEU A 78 32.25 -23.59 -6.34
C LEU A 78 33.61 -23.70 -7.04
N GLU A 79 34.67 -23.20 -6.41
CA GLU A 79 36.05 -23.26 -6.92
C GLU A 79 36.50 -24.71 -7.23
N GLN A 80 36.11 -25.67 -6.39
CA GLN A 80 36.45 -27.08 -6.59
C GLN A 80 35.63 -27.75 -7.71
N SER A 81 34.44 -27.23 -8.00
CA SER A 81 33.48 -27.87 -8.89
C SER A 81 33.57 -27.43 -10.35
N TYR A 82 34.10 -26.23 -10.62
CA TYR A 82 34.01 -25.60 -11.92
C TYR A 82 35.40 -25.17 -12.44
N GLN A 83 35.97 -25.93 -13.38
CA GLN A 83 37.32 -25.70 -13.89
C GLN A 83 37.42 -24.59 -14.97
N GLU A 84 36.31 -24.18 -15.59
CA GLU A 84 36.30 -23.33 -16.80
C GLU A 84 35.77 -21.89 -16.58
N ALA A 85 35.26 -21.57 -15.39
CA ALA A 85 34.89 -20.21 -14.99
C ALA A 85 35.44 -19.95 -13.59
N HIS A 86 36.33 -18.96 -13.51
CA HIS A 86 36.86 -18.46 -12.27
C HIS A 86 35.95 -17.33 -11.78
N THR A 87 35.39 -17.49 -10.58
CA THR A 87 34.83 -16.35 -9.84
C THR A 87 35.97 -15.55 -9.22
N HIS A 88 35.81 -14.22 -9.15
CA HIS A 88 36.74 -13.34 -8.44
C HIS A 88 36.42 -13.25 -6.92
N LEU A 89 35.45 -14.05 -6.45
CA LEU A 89 34.99 -14.11 -5.07
C LEU A 89 35.63 -15.31 -4.33
N GLU A 90 36.76 -15.08 -3.68
CA GLU A 90 37.49 -16.09 -2.88
C GLU A 90 36.89 -16.24 -1.47
N ASN A 91 36.27 -15.18 -0.95
CA ASN A 91 35.71 -15.16 0.41
C ASN A 91 34.58 -14.14 0.56
N TYR A 92 33.87 -14.23 1.69
CA TYR A 92 32.77 -13.34 2.04
C TYR A 92 33.17 -11.85 2.03
N ASP A 93 34.41 -11.49 2.36
CA ASP A 93 34.80 -10.08 2.40
C ASP A 93 34.90 -9.49 0.98
N GLN A 94 35.17 -10.30 -0.05
CA GLN A 94 35.04 -9.87 -1.46
C GLN A 94 33.58 -9.74 -1.89
N VAL A 95 32.69 -10.62 -1.42
CA VAL A 95 31.24 -10.48 -1.65
C VAL A 95 30.74 -9.17 -1.02
N GLN A 96 31.19 -8.84 0.19
CA GLN A 96 30.84 -7.57 0.83
C GLN A 96 31.37 -6.37 0.03
N LYS A 97 32.63 -6.40 -0.43
CA LYS A 97 33.19 -5.34 -1.29
C LYS A 97 32.41 -5.17 -2.58
N MET A 98 31.90 -6.26 -3.14
CA MET A 98 31.06 -6.26 -4.33
C MET A 98 29.77 -5.48 -4.07
N TRP A 99 29.07 -5.81 -2.99
CA TRP A 99 27.88 -5.10 -2.56
C TRP A 99 28.15 -3.62 -2.24
N ASP A 100 29.29 -3.31 -1.62
CA ASP A 100 29.68 -1.94 -1.31
C ASP A 100 30.00 -1.13 -2.58
N ALA A 101 30.57 -1.76 -3.61
CA ALA A 101 30.92 -1.13 -4.87
C ALA A 101 29.69 -0.76 -5.73
N THR A 102 28.59 -1.48 -5.57
CA THR A 102 27.31 -1.20 -6.26
C THR A 102 26.35 -0.40 -5.40
N ALA A 103 26.66 -0.15 -4.13
CA ALA A 103 25.74 0.43 -3.17
C ALA A 103 25.19 1.81 -3.58
N ASP A 104 25.93 2.60 -4.35
CA ASP A 104 25.49 3.94 -4.78
C ASP A 104 24.58 3.92 -6.01
N ARG A 105 24.21 2.74 -6.54
CA ARG A 105 23.18 2.60 -7.59
C ARG A 105 21.76 2.80 -7.07
N LYS A 106 21.57 2.69 -5.75
CA LYS A 106 20.32 3.03 -5.06
C LYS A 106 20.57 4.05 -3.96
N THR A 107 19.55 4.84 -3.65
CA THR A 107 19.56 5.88 -2.64
C THR A 107 19.64 5.22 -1.27
N ARG A 108 20.61 5.58 -0.43
CA ARG A 108 20.75 5.00 0.91
C ARG A 108 19.70 5.55 1.89
N PHE A 109 19.38 4.76 2.91
CA PHE A 109 18.62 5.24 4.07
C PHE A 109 19.31 6.44 4.74
N LYS A 110 18.54 7.48 5.06
CA LYS A 110 18.95 8.58 5.94
C LYS A 110 18.47 8.29 7.36
N GLN A 111 19.31 8.58 8.34
CA GLN A 111 18.95 8.58 9.76
C GLN A 111 18.67 10.01 10.22
N SER A 112 17.54 10.22 10.89
CA SER A 112 17.20 11.44 11.62
C SER A 112 16.71 11.08 13.02
N GLU A 113 16.68 12.06 13.91
CA GLU A 113 16.13 11.89 15.25
C GLU A 113 14.83 12.68 15.39
N VAL A 114 13.83 12.10 16.06
CA VAL A 114 12.58 12.77 16.43
C VAL A 114 12.41 12.80 17.93
N SER A 115 12.01 13.95 18.46
CA SER A 115 11.80 14.18 19.89
C SER A 115 10.31 14.38 20.18
N VAL A 116 9.72 13.54 21.02
CA VAL A 116 8.28 13.61 21.37
C VAL A 116 8.10 13.69 22.88
N PRO A 117 7.42 14.73 23.41
CA PRO A 117 7.08 14.80 24.82
C PRO A 117 6.10 13.70 25.24
N TYR A 118 6.42 12.97 26.31
CA TYR A 118 5.55 11.97 26.91
C TYR A 118 5.75 11.91 28.43
N LYS A 119 4.65 12.05 29.19
CA LYS A 119 4.66 12.01 30.67
C LYS A 119 5.72 12.90 31.35
N ASN A 120 5.88 14.13 30.86
CA ASN A 120 6.86 15.12 31.33
C ASN A 120 8.32 14.81 31.01
N GLU A 121 8.59 13.82 30.17
CA GLU A 121 9.91 13.51 29.63
C GLU A 121 9.90 13.71 28.11
N ILE A 122 11.06 13.98 27.54
CA ILE A 122 11.23 13.98 26.08
C ILE A 122 11.76 12.60 25.70
N GLN A 123 11.02 11.90 24.84
CA GLN A 123 11.43 10.62 24.29
C GLN A 123 12.05 10.86 22.91
N MET A 124 13.24 10.31 22.69
CA MET A 124 13.97 10.43 21.43
C MET A 124 13.88 9.12 20.65
N PHE A 125 13.67 9.21 19.34
CA PHE A 125 13.59 8.06 18.46
C PHE A 125 14.45 8.29 17.22
N ASP A 126 15.26 7.29 16.88
CA ASP A 126 15.90 7.23 15.57
C ASP A 126 14.86 6.87 14.51
N VAL A 127 14.89 7.59 13.39
CA VAL A 127 14.03 7.38 12.23
C VAL A 127 14.93 7.16 11.02
N TYR A 128 14.73 6.03 10.35
CA TYR A 128 15.43 5.73 9.10
C TYR A 128 14.41 5.68 7.95
N TYR A 129 14.76 6.31 6.83
CA TYR A 129 13.86 6.49 5.68
C TYR A 129 14.67 6.72 4.41
N HIS A 130 14.14 6.39 3.23
CA HIS A 130 14.66 7.02 2.01
C HIS A 130 14.03 8.41 1.87
N PRO A 131 14.82 9.41 1.47
CA PRO A 131 14.26 10.69 1.08
C PRO A 131 13.39 10.47 -0.16
N LEU A 132 12.08 10.64 -0.02
CA LEU A 132 11.13 10.29 -1.07
C LEU A 132 11.43 10.94 -2.43
N TRP A 133 11.91 12.19 -2.46
CA TRP A 133 12.25 12.80 -3.75
C TRP A 133 13.45 12.12 -4.43
N ASP A 134 14.50 11.82 -3.66
CA ASP A 134 15.70 11.15 -4.17
C ASP A 134 15.31 9.77 -4.73
N TRP A 135 14.47 9.04 -3.98
CA TRP A 135 13.92 7.75 -4.40
C TRP A 135 13.04 7.86 -5.66
N ILE A 136 12.14 8.85 -5.74
CA ILE A 136 11.30 9.11 -6.92
C ILE A 136 12.15 9.36 -8.17
N VAL A 137 13.15 10.23 -8.07
CA VAL A 137 14.03 10.55 -9.20
C VAL A 137 14.78 9.31 -9.67
N GLU A 138 15.22 8.49 -8.73
CA GLU A 138 15.89 7.21 -9.01
C GLU A 138 14.94 6.21 -9.69
N THR A 139 13.71 6.06 -9.20
CA THR A 139 12.70 5.18 -9.82
C THR A 139 12.37 5.61 -11.25
N ILE A 140 12.28 6.91 -11.52
CA ILE A 140 12.03 7.44 -12.87
C ILE A 140 13.22 7.19 -13.81
N LYS A 141 14.43 7.05 -13.26
CA LYS A 141 15.66 6.76 -13.99
C LYS A 141 15.96 5.27 -14.10
N ASP A 142 15.13 4.42 -13.52
CA ASP A 142 15.16 2.98 -13.70
C ASP A 142 14.47 2.64 -15.03
N LEU A 143 15.21 2.04 -15.96
CA LEU A 143 14.73 1.77 -17.30
C LEU A 143 13.62 0.72 -17.32
N HIS A 144 13.78 -0.35 -16.55
CA HIS A 144 12.81 -1.42 -16.48
C HIS A 144 11.48 -0.92 -15.90
N LEU A 145 11.54 -0.08 -14.86
CA LEU A 145 10.35 0.52 -14.29
C LEU A 145 9.72 1.54 -15.23
N ALA A 146 10.50 2.40 -15.87
CA ALA A 146 9.98 3.37 -16.83
C ALA A 146 9.27 2.70 -18.02
N LEU A 147 9.76 1.55 -18.50
CA LEU A 147 9.10 0.78 -19.56
C LEU A 147 7.76 0.18 -19.14
N GLN A 148 7.58 -0.10 -17.86
CA GLN A 148 6.34 -0.63 -17.29
C GLN A 148 5.36 0.47 -16.87
N MET A 149 5.80 1.74 -16.90
CA MET A 149 4.99 2.90 -16.57
C MET A 149 4.18 3.33 -17.79
N ASP A 150 2.89 3.62 -17.60
CA ASP A 150 2.08 4.17 -18.70
C ASP A 150 2.56 5.60 -19.05
N GLN A 151 2.41 5.98 -20.32
CA GLN A 151 2.93 7.25 -20.85
C GLN A 151 2.20 8.49 -20.28
N GLU A 152 0.99 8.35 -19.73
CA GLU A 152 0.11 9.45 -19.34
C GLU A 152 0.05 9.70 -17.82
N SER A 153 0.42 8.72 -16.99
CA SER A 153 0.30 8.78 -15.53
C SER A 153 1.38 7.96 -14.84
N MET A 154 2.42 8.63 -14.36
CA MET A 154 3.40 8.03 -13.46
C MET A 154 2.80 7.83 -12.06
N LEU A 155 2.03 6.75 -11.91
CA LEU A 155 1.52 6.28 -10.63
C LEU A 155 2.60 5.48 -9.91
N MET A 156 3.46 6.19 -9.17
CA MET A 156 4.36 5.53 -8.22
C MET A 156 3.62 5.20 -6.93
N LEU A 157 3.49 3.92 -6.65
CA LEU A 157 3.12 3.44 -5.32
C LEU A 157 4.29 3.65 -4.36
N ILE A 158 4.29 4.78 -3.67
CA ILE A 158 5.22 5.02 -2.57
C ILE A 158 4.76 4.19 -1.36
N GLN A 159 5.37 3.01 -1.20
CA GLN A 159 5.04 2.13 -0.07
C GLN A 159 6.06 2.19 1.07
N GLU A 160 7.07 3.05 1.00
CA GLU A 160 8.10 3.13 2.04
C GLU A 160 7.61 3.49 3.44
N VAL A 161 6.35 3.91 3.58
CA VAL A 161 5.71 4.16 4.88
C VAL A 161 5.78 2.92 5.80
N TRP A 162 5.85 1.70 5.24
CA TRP A 162 6.04 0.46 6.02
C TRP A 162 7.35 0.43 6.83
N MET A 163 8.40 1.14 6.40
CA MET A 163 9.66 1.20 7.14
C MET A 163 9.61 2.05 8.40
N LEU A 164 8.67 3.00 8.50
CA LEU A 164 8.46 3.75 9.73
C LEU A 164 8.03 2.82 10.87
N SER A 165 7.29 1.74 10.55
CA SER A 165 6.90 0.71 11.51
C SER A 165 8.07 -0.17 11.95
N LEU A 166 9.12 -0.32 11.14
CA LEU A 166 10.32 -1.08 11.51
C LEU A 166 11.32 -0.23 12.32
N CYS A 167 11.39 1.07 12.05
CA CYS A 167 12.32 1.98 12.73
C CYS A 167 11.80 2.46 14.08
N LEU A 168 10.49 2.53 14.27
CA LEU A 168 9.87 2.83 15.55
C LEU A 168 9.68 1.55 16.37
N ILE A 169 10.79 0.95 16.81
CA ILE A 169 10.76 0.02 17.96
C ILE A 169 10.48 0.87 19.21
N ILE A 170 9.24 1.35 19.34
CA ILE A 170 8.74 1.87 20.61
C ILE A 170 8.66 0.64 21.50
N ASN A 171 9.69 0.42 22.33
CA ASN A 171 9.73 -0.66 23.30
C ASN A 171 8.40 -0.66 24.06
N GLN A 172 7.56 -1.65 23.78
CA GLN A 172 6.31 -1.83 24.51
C GLN A 172 6.68 -2.29 25.91
N GLU A 173 6.94 -1.36 26.81
CA GLU A 173 6.92 -1.69 28.22
C GLU A 173 5.50 -2.18 28.52
N SER A 174 5.40 -3.48 28.83
CA SER A 174 4.15 -4.21 29.09
C SER A 174 3.23 -3.54 30.11
N LYS A 175 3.76 -2.61 30.92
CA LYS A 175 3.05 -1.80 31.91
C LYS A 175 2.07 -0.77 31.32
N HIS A 176 2.18 -0.41 30.05
CA HIS A 176 1.43 0.73 29.46
C HIS A 176 0.66 0.41 28.19
N SER A 177 0.75 -0.82 27.69
CA SER A 177 -0.06 -1.30 26.58
C SER A 177 -1.56 -1.13 26.88
N GLY A 178 -2.33 -0.63 25.90
CA GLY A 178 -3.78 -0.46 25.99
C GLY A 178 -4.31 0.87 26.59
N LYS A 179 -3.44 1.80 27.01
CA LYS A 179 -3.88 3.13 27.48
C LYS A 179 -4.05 4.10 26.31
N THR A 180 -5.15 4.87 26.28
CA THR A 180 -5.43 5.88 25.23
C THR A 180 -4.26 6.85 25.05
N SER A 181 -3.68 7.36 26.15
CA SER A 181 -2.54 8.28 26.07
C SER A 181 -1.28 7.67 25.45
N PHE A 182 -1.13 6.34 25.49
CA PHE A 182 -0.04 5.66 24.80
C PHE A 182 -0.34 5.48 23.31
N VAL A 183 -1.61 5.26 22.93
CA VAL A 183 -2.04 5.25 21.53
C VAL A 183 -1.81 6.62 20.90
N ASP A 184 -2.26 7.70 21.54
CA ASP A 184 -2.04 9.08 21.09
C ASP A 184 -0.55 9.36 20.88
N PHE A 185 0.28 8.94 21.85
CA PHE A 185 1.73 9.07 21.76
C PHE A 185 2.31 8.36 20.52
N LYS A 186 1.91 7.11 20.25
CA LYS A 186 2.37 6.39 19.05
C LYS A 186 1.97 7.09 17.76
N VAL A 187 0.76 7.62 17.68
CA VAL A 187 0.26 8.36 16.51
C VAL A 187 1.07 9.65 16.29
N ILE A 188 1.40 10.37 17.37
CA ILE A 188 2.26 11.56 17.29
C ILE A 188 3.66 11.19 16.81
N VAL A 189 4.28 10.16 17.38
CA VAL A 189 5.61 9.68 16.95
C VAL A 189 5.57 9.30 15.46
N TRP A 190 4.54 8.57 15.02
CA TRP A 190 4.35 8.21 13.61
C TRP A 190 4.32 9.44 12.70
N HIS A 191 3.54 10.46 13.04
CA HIS A 191 3.47 11.68 12.24
C HIS A 191 4.77 12.49 12.22
N GLN A 192 5.48 12.59 13.35
CA GLN A 192 6.77 13.27 13.40
C GLN A 192 7.81 12.56 12.51
N SER A 193 7.80 11.23 12.51
CA SER A 193 8.66 10.45 11.62
C SER A 193 8.25 10.58 10.15
N ALA A 194 6.95 10.56 9.85
CA ALA A 194 6.44 10.76 8.50
C ALA A 194 6.79 12.15 7.95
N ILE A 195 6.76 13.20 8.79
CA ILE A 195 7.20 14.54 8.40
C ILE A 195 8.65 14.52 7.91
N LYS A 196 9.56 13.83 8.61
CA LYS A 196 10.98 13.70 8.21
C LYS A 196 11.14 13.05 6.85
N MET A 197 10.37 12.01 6.57
CA MET A 197 10.35 11.33 5.27
C MET A 197 9.84 12.25 4.16
N PHE A 198 8.78 13.01 4.43
CA PHE A 198 8.15 13.93 3.48
C PHE A 198 8.94 15.22 3.23
N GLU A 199 9.90 15.59 4.07
CA GLU A 199 10.66 16.85 3.93
C GLU A 199 11.21 17.07 2.51
N SER A 200 11.74 16.01 1.89
CA SER A 200 12.34 16.09 0.55
C SER A 200 11.32 16.37 -0.56
N ILE A 201 10.11 15.80 -0.50
CA ILE A 201 9.11 15.89 -1.58
C ILE A 201 8.20 17.13 -1.47
N ARG A 202 8.06 17.72 -0.28
CA ARG A 202 7.08 18.80 -0.01
C ARG A 202 7.20 20.02 -0.92
N ILE A 203 8.41 20.37 -1.36
CA ILE A 203 8.62 21.50 -2.29
C ILE A 203 8.15 21.11 -3.68
N TYR A 204 8.50 19.91 -4.13
CA TYR A 204 8.18 19.40 -5.46
C TYR A 204 6.68 19.16 -5.66
N CYS A 205 5.91 18.91 -4.61
CA CYS A 205 4.43 18.87 -4.70
C CYS A 205 3.76 20.24 -4.96
N LYS A 206 4.53 21.34 -4.99
CA LYS A 206 4.01 22.70 -5.23
C LYS A 206 4.50 23.31 -6.54
N VAL A 207 5.44 22.66 -7.20
CA VAL A 207 6.11 23.18 -8.39
C VAL A 207 6.17 22.11 -9.46
N GLU A 208 6.19 22.54 -10.70
CA GLU A 208 6.50 21.66 -11.81
C GLU A 208 7.98 21.25 -11.79
N CYS A 209 8.25 19.99 -12.11
CA CYS A 209 9.57 19.40 -12.06
C CYS A 209 9.95 18.90 -13.46
N ILE A 210 11.11 19.31 -13.97
CA ILE A 210 11.62 18.80 -15.24
C ILE A 210 12.64 17.72 -14.91
N LEU A 211 12.41 16.49 -15.39
CA LEU A 211 13.31 15.35 -15.17
C LEU A 211 13.62 14.63 -16.48
N ASP A 212 14.89 14.29 -16.65
CA ASP A 212 15.33 13.34 -17.68
C ASP A 212 15.02 11.92 -17.20
N CYS A 213 14.19 11.21 -17.96
CA CYS A 213 13.83 9.81 -17.70
C CYS A 213 14.84 8.85 -18.35
N SER A 214 14.78 7.58 -17.96
CA SER A 214 15.66 6.52 -18.44
C SER A 214 15.58 6.26 -19.94
N ASP A 215 14.42 6.49 -20.54
CA ASP A 215 14.17 6.45 -21.99
C ASP A 215 14.72 7.67 -22.75
N ARG A 216 15.48 8.57 -22.07
CA ARG A 216 16.04 9.82 -22.59
C ARG A 216 14.98 10.86 -22.99
N ILE A 217 13.73 10.67 -22.57
CA ILE A 217 12.69 11.67 -22.72
C ILE A 217 12.71 12.57 -21.49
N CYS A 218 12.83 13.88 -21.74
CA CYS A 218 12.68 14.88 -20.71
C CYS A 218 11.18 15.13 -20.46
N ARG A 219 10.69 14.83 -19.25
CA ARG A 219 9.28 14.98 -18.87
C ARG A 219 9.08 16.11 -17.86
N LEU A 220 7.96 16.81 -18.02
CA LEU A 220 7.43 17.76 -17.03
C LEU A 220 6.49 17.03 -16.08
N LEU A 221 6.83 17.02 -14.80
CA LEU A 221 6.19 16.20 -13.77
C LEU A 221 5.56 17.06 -12.68
N TYR A 222 4.43 16.57 -12.19
CA TYR A 222 3.71 17.14 -11.06
C TYR A 222 3.59 16.07 -9.97
N PRO A 223 4.54 16.00 -9.03
CA PRO A 223 4.50 15.01 -7.96
C PRO A 223 3.25 15.22 -7.09
N ILE A 224 2.34 14.24 -7.13
CA ILE A 224 1.13 14.24 -6.31
C ILE A 224 1.14 13.01 -5.40
N LEU A 225 0.69 13.20 -4.16
CA LEU A 225 0.26 12.09 -3.33
C LEU A 225 -1.16 11.75 -3.77
N LEU A 226 -1.36 10.58 -4.39
CA LEU A 226 -2.68 10.22 -4.94
C LEU A 226 -3.53 9.39 -3.97
N ALA A 227 -2.93 8.40 -3.33
CA ALA A 227 -3.63 7.39 -2.54
C ALA A 227 -2.84 7.01 -1.29
N LEU A 228 -3.57 6.72 -0.21
CA LEU A 228 -3.04 6.15 1.03
C LEU A 228 -3.66 4.76 1.21
N SER A 229 -2.89 3.72 0.91
CA SER A 229 -3.36 2.33 1.02
C SER A 229 -2.71 1.67 2.23
N ALA A 230 -3.52 1.31 3.21
CA ALA A 230 -3.08 0.75 4.48
C ALA A 230 -4.25 -0.02 5.14
N ASP A 231 -3.99 -0.77 6.22
CA ASP A 231 -5.08 -1.35 6.98
C ASP A 231 -5.90 -0.27 7.74
N TYR A 232 -7.03 -0.64 8.33
CA TYR A 232 -7.92 0.35 8.96
C TYR A 232 -7.25 1.09 10.13
N GLU A 233 -6.50 0.38 10.96
CA GLU A 233 -5.78 0.93 12.10
C GLU A 233 -4.69 1.93 11.67
N GLU A 234 -3.98 1.64 10.60
CA GLU A 234 -3.00 2.53 9.98
C GLU A 234 -3.66 3.73 9.30
N GLN A 235 -4.76 3.54 8.57
CA GLN A 235 -5.55 4.64 8.01
C GLN A 235 -6.08 5.58 9.11
N CYS A 236 -6.46 5.04 10.26
CA CYS A 236 -6.82 5.83 11.43
C CYS A 236 -5.65 6.67 11.94
N ALA A 237 -4.44 6.10 12.02
CA ALA A 237 -3.24 6.86 12.37
C ALA A 237 -2.95 7.97 11.34
N MET A 238 -3.03 7.66 10.04
CA MET A 238 -2.81 8.63 8.95
C MET A 238 -3.76 9.83 9.01
N CYS A 239 -5.02 9.60 9.39
CA CYS A 239 -6.07 10.62 9.46
C CYS A 239 -6.32 11.19 10.86
N LEU A 240 -5.50 10.83 11.87
CA LEU A 240 -5.72 11.17 13.28
C LEU A 240 -7.08 10.71 13.85
N ILE A 241 -7.64 9.59 13.40
CA ILE A 241 -8.92 9.06 13.91
C ILE A 241 -8.70 8.08 15.07
N HIS A 242 -9.56 8.13 16.11
CA HIS A 242 -9.52 7.29 17.32
C HIS A 242 -9.78 5.78 17.12
N GLY A 243 -9.79 5.29 15.87
CA GLY A 243 -10.03 3.88 15.54
C GLY A 243 -11.38 3.36 16.05
N LEU A 244 -11.43 2.11 16.50
CA LEU A 244 -12.69 1.44 16.91
C LEU A 244 -13.40 2.08 18.13
N SER A 245 -12.69 2.95 18.85
CA SER A 245 -13.22 3.70 20.00
C SER A 245 -13.87 5.04 19.63
N ALA A 246 -13.78 5.42 18.35
CA ALA A 246 -14.38 6.62 17.79
C ALA A 246 -15.92 6.60 17.81
N LEU A 247 -16.51 7.81 17.81
CA LEU A 247 -17.93 8.02 17.49
C LEU A 247 -18.18 7.91 15.97
N HIS A 248 -17.20 8.38 15.20
CA HIS A 248 -17.15 8.36 13.75
C HIS A 248 -15.96 7.51 13.30
N LEU A 249 -16.25 6.30 12.81
CA LEU A 249 -15.20 5.32 12.52
C LEU A 249 -14.57 5.51 11.14
N CYS A 250 -15.28 6.10 10.19
CA CYS A 250 -14.77 6.23 8.84
C CYS A 250 -13.76 7.39 8.75
N PRO A 251 -12.52 7.16 8.28
CA PRO A 251 -11.58 8.24 8.02
C PRO A 251 -12.01 9.19 6.91
N LYS A 252 -13.00 8.82 6.09
CA LYS A 252 -13.51 9.66 4.99
C LYS A 252 -14.71 10.50 5.38
N CYS A 253 -15.56 10.03 6.28
CA CYS A 253 -16.85 10.67 6.56
C CYS A 253 -17.33 10.52 8.00
N MET A 254 -18.26 11.40 8.39
CA MET A 254 -18.82 11.51 9.73
C MET A 254 -19.90 10.46 10.05
N VAL A 255 -19.85 9.27 9.44
CA VAL A 255 -20.82 8.20 9.72
C VAL A 255 -20.76 7.79 11.20
N GLY A 256 -21.93 7.69 11.85
CA GLY A 256 -22.01 7.22 13.22
C GLY A 256 -21.80 5.71 13.33
N LYS A 257 -21.22 5.25 14.45
CA LYS A 257 -20.95 3.82 14.71
C LYS A 257 -22.15 2.88 14.54
N GLU A 258 -23.38 3.34 14.81
CA GLU A 258 -24.60 2.55 14.67
C GLU A 258 -25.27 2.65 13.29
N LYS A 259 -24.61 3.32 12.34
CA LYS A 259 -25.12 3.57 10.99
C LYS A 259 -24.17 3.05 9.92
N LEU A 260 -23.24 2.18 10.28
CA LEU A 260 -22.23 1.64 9.37
C LEU A 260 -22.85 0.73 8.30
N LEU A 261 -24.05 0.18 8.53
CA LEU A 261 -24.81 -0.56 7.51
C LEU A 261 -25.57 0.33 6.50
N GLN A 262 -25.68 1.64 6.74
CA GLN A 262 -26.47 2.55 5.91
C GLN A 262 -25.66 3.07 4.70
N LEU A 263 -25.12 2.18 3.85
CA LEU A 263 -24.21 2.59 2.76
C LEU A 263 -24.90 3.32 1.61
N SER A 264 -26.23 3.27 1.54
CA SER A 264 -27.01 4.04 0.57
C SER A 264 -27.11 5.52 0.95
N GLU A 265 -26.82 5.86 2.21
CA GLU A 265 -26.80 7.23 2.70
C GLU A 265 -25.40 7.83 2.53
N ARG A 266 -25.34 9.13 2.22
CA ARG A 266 -24.09 9.88 2.19
C ARG A 266 -23.96 10.69 3.46
N TRP A 267 -22.75 10.68 4.01
CA TRP A 267 -22.37 11.38 5.24
C TRP A 267 -21.43 12.51 4.89
N ASP A 268 -21.41 13.56 5.72
CA ASP A 268 -20.49 14.67 5.54
C ASP A 268 -19.04 14.17 5.53
N ALA A 269 -18.29 14.56 4.50
CA ALA A 269 -16.90 14.17 4.36
C ALA A 269 -16.02 14.95 5.35
N HIS A 270 -14.93 14.32 5.79
CA HIS A 270 -13.87 15.05 6.48
C HIS A 270 -13.11 15.95 5.49
N SER A 271 -12.82 17.19 5.90
CA SER A 271 -12.02 18.13 5.10
C SER A 271 -10.73 18.54 5.83
N PRO A 272 -9.62 18.78 5.09
CA PRO A 272 -8.41 19.34 5.68
C PRO A 272 -8.66 20.64 6.45
N GLU A 273 -9.55 21.49 5.94
CA GLU A 273 -9.89 22.80 6.51
C GLU A 273 -10.57 22.65 7.87
N ASP A 274 -11.62 21.82 7.96
CA ASP A 274 -12.37 21.61 9.19
C ASP A 274 -11.49 20.98 10.27
N MET A 275 -10.70 19.97 9.88
CA MET A 275 -9.86 19.23 10.81
C MET A 275 -8.71 20.11 11.33
N THR A 276 -8.12 20.94 10.47
CA THR A 276 -7.14 21.95 10.88
C THR A 276 -7.76 22.97 11.81
N HIS A 277 -8.99 23.42 11.52
CA HIS A 277 -9.71 24.37 12.36
C HIS A 277 -9.96 23.79 13.76
N ILE A 278 -10.45 22.56 13.86
CA ILE A 278 -10.69 21.87 15.14
C ILE A 278 -9.40 21.71 15.94
N LEU A 279 -8.31 21.25 15.31
CA LEU A 279 -7.02 21.08 15.99
C LEU A 279 -6.47 22.42 16.52
N ASN A 280 -6.64 23.51 15.77
CA ASN A 280 -6.25 24.85 16.20
C ASN A 280 -7.13 25.36 17.35
N GLN A 281 -8.43 25.11 17.32
CA GLN A 281 -9.33 25.42 18.44
C GLN A 281 -8.90 24.68 19.71
N VAL A 282 -8.65 23.37 19.61
CA VAL A 282 -8.18 22.55 20.73
C VAL A 282 -6.86 23.09 21.29
N ALA A 283 -5.92 23.48 20.42
CA ALA A 283 -4.65 24.08 20.84
C ALA A 283 -4.82 25.40 21.60
N ALA A 284 -5.87 26.17 21.31
CA ALA A 284 -6.18 27.44 21.97
C ALA A 284 -6.96 27.27 23.29
N MET A 285 -7.50 26.08 23.58
CA MET A 285 -8.26 25.83 24.81
C MET A 285 -7.36 25.70 26.04
N ALA A 286 -7.75 26.33 27.14
CA ALA A 286 -6.98 26.31 28.39
C ALA A 286 -7.13 24.98 29.17
N TRP A 287 -8.31 24.36 29.13
CA TRP A 287 -8.64 23.19 29.95
C TRP A 287 -8.56 21.89 29.16
N LYS A 288 -7.78 20.92 29.67
CA LYS A 288 -7.63 19.59 29.05
C LYS A 288 -8.93 18.78 28.99
N GLY A 289 -9.91 19.08 29.85
CA GLY A 289 -11.24 18.46 29.81
C GLY A 289 -11.97 18.84 28.53
N ASP A 290 -12.12 20.15 28.29
CA ASP A 290 -12.77 20.71 27.11
C ASP A 290 -12.09 20.27 25.81
N GLN A 291 -10.75 20.23 25.80
CA GLN A 291 -9.97 19.68 24.68
C GLN A 291 -10.40 18.25 24.36
N LYS A 292 -10.48 17.39 25.39
CA LYS A 292 -10.84 15.98 25.23
C LYS A 292 -12.28 15.82 24.74
N ASP A 293 -13.21 16.65 25.21
CA ASP A 293 -14.61 16.59 24.81
C ASP A 293 -14.79 16.99 23.35
N LEU A 294 -14.12 18.07 22.90
CA LEU A 294 -14.16 18.48 21.49
C LEU A 294 -13.50 17.44 20.58
N LEU A 295 -12.32 16.93 20.94
CA LEU A 295 -11.64 15.87 20.18
C LEU A 295 -12.51 14.61 20.07
N LYS A 296 -13.20 14.23 21.15
CA LYS A 296 -14.09 13.07 21.15
C LYS A 296 -15.29 13.26 20.22
N GLN A 297 -15.86 14.47 20.15
CA GLN A 297 -16.97 14.79 19.25
C GLN A 297 -16.61 14.50 17.79
N TYR A 298 -15.39 14.85 17.36
CA TYR A 298 -14.89 14.63 16.00
C TYR A 298 -14.06 13.35 15.84
N SER A 299 -13.96 12.54 16.90
CA SER A 299 -13.18 11.30 16.92
C SER A 299 -11.69 11.47 16.58
N LEU A 300 -11.10 12.60 16.96
CA LEU A 300 -9.75 13.00 16.60
C LEU A 300 -8.73 12.77 17.71
N HIS A 301 -7.56 12.26 17.34
CA HIS A 301 -6.33 12.39 18.11
C HIS A 301 -5.81 13.83 18.02
N TYR A 302 -5.27 14.37 19.11
CA TYR A 302 -4.56 15.64 19.08
C TYR A 302 -3.12 15.46 18.60
N GLY A 303 -2.73 16.19 17.57
CA GLY A 303 -1.36 16.17 17.07
C GLY A 303 -1.23 16.92 15.75
N GLN A 304 0.01 17.10 15.31
CA GLN A 304 0.28 17.59 13.97
C GLN A 304 0.15 16.45 12.97
N ASN A 305 -0.75 16.58 11.99
CA ASN A 305 -0.86 15.62 10.91
C ASN A 305 0.19 15.92 9.82
N ALA A 306 0.95 14.91 9.41
CA ALA A 306 2.00 15.02 8.40
C ALA A 306 1.46 15.45 7.01
N PHE A 307 0.25 15.02 6.66
CA PHE A 307 -0.38 15.19 5.36
C PHE A 307 -1.09 16.54 5.19
N LEU A 308 -1.67 17.11 6.26
CA LEU A 308 -2.32 18.43 6.22
C LEU A 308 -1.37 19.58 5.85
N SER A 309 -0.07 19.28 5.77
CA SER A 309 0.98 20.22 5.42
C SER A 309 1.21 20.34 3.90
N PHE A 310 0.53 19.53 3.09
CA PHE A 310 0.54 19.52 1.63
C PHE A 310 -0.65 20.32 1.09
N THR A 311 -0.39 21.27 0.18
CA THR A 311 -1.40 22.25 -0.28
C THR A 311 -2.47 21.63 -1.18
N ASN A 312 -2.13 20.62 -1.98
CA ASN A 312 -3.03 20.00 -2.96
C ASN A 312 -3.33 18.53 -2.59
N PHE A 313 -3.44 18.24 -1.30
CA PHE A 313 -3.64 16.88 -0.82
C PHE A 313 -4.69 16.81 0.28
N ASN A 314 -5.69 15.96 0.08
CA ASN A 314 -6.69 15.65 1.08
C ASN A 314 -6.45 14.23 1.60
N PRO A 315 -5.89 14.03 2.81
CA PRO A 315 -5.65 12.70 3.35
C PRO A 315 -6.94 11.89 3.52
N TYR A 316 -8.08 12.54 3.80
CA TYR A 316 -9.36 11.90 4.03
C TYR A 316 -10.00 11.38 2.73
N GLU A 317 -9.71 12.03 1.60
CA GLU A 317 -10.07 11.50 0.28
C GLU A 317 -9.06 10.46 -0.17
N ALA A 318 -7.76 10.66 0.13
CA ALA A 318 -6.68 9.82 -0.34
C ALA A 318 -6.66 8.41 0.28
N VAL A 319 -7.10 8.23 1.53
CA VAL A 319 -7.25 6.89 2.12
C VAL A 319 -8.11 5.99 1.22
N SER A 320 -7.57 4.83 0.86
CA SER A 320 -8.15 3.98 -0.16
C SER A 320 -8.75 2.71 0.41
N PHE A 321 -9.72 2.17 -0.31
CA PHE A 321 -10.23 0.84 -0.06
C PHE A 321 -9.07 -0.17 -0.16
N ASP A 322 -8.84 -0.89 0.92
CA ASP A 322 -7.87 -1.97 0.94
C ASP A 322 -8.57 -3.32 0.72
N ASP A 323 -8.41 -3.83 -0.50
CA ASP A 323 -8.98 -5.10 -0.92
C ASP A 323 -8.59 -6.29 -0.02
N LEU A 324 -7.35 -6.31 0.46
CA LEU A 324 -6.87 -7.43 1.27
C LEU A 324 -7.53 -7.43 2.66
N HIS A 325 -7.49 -6.29 3.36
CA HIS A 325 -8.02 -6.26 4.72
C HIS A 325 -9.52 -6.09 4.79
N PHE A 326 -10.17 -5.47 3.79
CA PHE A 326 -11.60 -5.17 3.83
C PHE A 326 -12.45 -6.25 3.17
N ASN A 327 -12.01 -6.80 2.02
CA ASN A 327 -12.71 -7.91 1.36
C ASN A 327 -12.27 -9.27 1.91
N ASP A 328 -11.06 -9.71 1.58
CA ASP A 328 -10.62 -11.08 1.83
C ASP A 328 -10.66 -11.45 3.32
N SER A 329 -9.96 -10.68 4.15
CA SER A 329 -9.89 -10.97 5.59
C SER A 329 -11.07 -10.36 6.38
N GLY A 330 -11.70 -9.32 5.84
CA GLY A 330 -12.83 -8.63 6.43
C GLY A 330 -14.15 -9.31 6.08
N LEU A 331 -14.86 -8.79 5.08
CA LEU A 331 -16.22 -9.21 4.73
C LEU A 331 -16.31 -10.71 4.37
N TRP A 332 -15.34 -11.26 3.65
CA TRP A 332 -15.35 -12.66 3.26
C TRP A 332 -14.99 -13.58 4.44
N SER A 333 -13.72 -13.62 4.84
CA SER A 333 -13.22 -14.60 5.81
C SER A 333 -13.87 -14.45 7.19
N ALA A 334 -13.96 -13.22 7.71
CA ALA A 334 -14.44 -12.99 9.07
C ALA A 334 -15.97 -12.97 9.21
N HIS A 335 -16.71 -12.76 8.11
CA HIS A 335 -18.17 -12.68 8.14
C HIS A 335 -18.84 -13.71 7.23
N LEU A 336 -18.87 -13.52 5.91
CA LEU A 336 -19.64 -14.39 4.99
C LEU A 336 -19.24 -15.87 5.11
N PHE A 337 -17.95 -16.16 5.07
CA PHE A 337 -17.44 -17.54 5.16
C PHE A 337 -17.64 -18.13 6.55
N LEU A 338 -17.39 -17.35 7.61
CA LEU A 338 -17.63 -17.79 8.99
C LEU A 338 -19.12 -18.13 9.22
N GLN A 339 -20.03 -17.32 8.68
CA GLN A 339 -21.47 -17.54 8.73
C GLN A 339 -21.88 -18.80 7.98
N LEU A 340 -21.30 -19.01 6.79
CA LEU A 340 -21.54 -20.23 6.02
C LEU A 340 -21.13 -21.48 6.81
N LYS A 341 -19.93 -21.47 7.43
CA LYS A 341 -19.49 -22.58 8.27
C LYS A 341 -20.47 -22.88 9.41
N LYS A 342 -20.95 -21.85 10.10
CA LYS A 342 -21.93 -22.01 11.19
C LYS A 342 -23.27 -22.59 10.72
N HIS A 343 -23.72 -22.21 9.53
CA HIS A 343 -24.90 -22.83 8.92
C HIS A 343 -24.66 -24.30 8.61
N LEU A 344 -23.52 -24.63 7.98
CA LEU A 344 -23.17 -26.03 7.68
C LEU A 344 -23.05 -26.89 8.93
N ASP A 345 -22.45 -26.35 10.01
CA ASP A 345 -22.33 -27.05 11.30
C ASP A 345 -23.71 -27.36 11.91
N LYS A 346 -24.69 -26.45 11.79
CA LYS A 346 -26.06 -26.67 12.29
C LYS A 346 -26.84 -27.68 11.44
N ILE A 347 -26.58 -27.74 10.14
CA ILE A 347 -27.33 -28.57 9.19
C ILE A 347 -26.89 -30.05 9.23
N GLY A 348 -25.62 -30.33 9.52
CA GLY A 348 -25.09 -31.70 9.56
C GLY A 348 -24.96 -32.35 8.18
N GLN A 349 -24.79 -33.68 8.12
CA GLN A 349 -24.43 -34.43 6.89
C GLN A 349 -25.55 -34.56 5.82
N HIS A 350 -26.77 -34.07 6.06
CA HIS A 350 -27.91 -34.17 5.12
C HIS A 350 -28.28 -32.82 4.49
N ALA A 351 -27.29 -32.15 3.89
CA ALA A 351 -27.30 -30.70 3.70
C ALA A 351 -28.18 -30.12 2.58
N GLU A 352 -28.36 -30.81 1.45
CA GLU A 352 -28.93 -30.15 0.26
C GLU A 352 -30.42 -29.78 0.42
N ALA A 353 -31.27 -30.74 0.81
CA ALA A 353 -32.71 -30.49 1.02
C ALA A 353 -33.03 -29.61 2.24
N GLU A 354 -32.10 -29.51 3.19
CA GLU A 354 -32.26 -28.68 4.40
C GLU A 354 -31.77 -27.25 4.17
N ILE A 355 -30.73 -27.02 3.34
CA ILE A 355 -30.32 -25.67 2.92
C ILE A 355 -31.47 -24.98 2.18
N ASP A 356 -32.17 -25.70 1.29
CA ASP A 356 -33.33 -25.16 0.56
C ASP A 356 -34.53 -24.88 1.48
N ARG A 357 -34.70 -25.63 2.58
CA ARG A 357 -35.72 -25.34 3.60
C ARG A 357 -35.30 -24.22 4.56
N GLN A 358 -34.01 -24.03 4.78
CA GLN A 358 -33.48 -22.98 5.65
C GLN A 358 -33.34 -21.67 4.89
N PHE A 359 -34.45 -20.94 4.83
CA PHE A 359 -34.54 -19.59 4.28
C PHE A 359 -33.36 -18.67 4.63
N THR A 360 -32.85 -18.72 5.87
CA THR A 360 -31.68 -17.95 6.30
C THR A 360 -30.38 -18.33 5.58
N ALA A 361 -30.10 -19.62 5.40
CA ALA A 361 -28.88 -20.09 4.74
C ALA A 361 -28.90 -19.75 3.25
N TYR A 362 -30.04 -19.97 2.58
CA TYR A 362 -30.26 -19.53 1.21
C TYR A 362 -30.07 -18.01 1.04
N GLN A 363 -30.62 -17.22 1.98
CA GLN A 363 -30.46 -15.77 1.94
C GLN A 363 -28.99 -15.33 2.11
N LEU A 364 -28.19 -16.05 2.90
CA LEU A 364 -26.73 -15.83 2.97
C LEU A 364 -26.03 -16.14 1.64
N LEU A 365 -26.38 -17.24 0.97
CA LEU A 365 -25.82 -17.59 -0.34
C LEU A 365 -26.08 -16.50 -1.39
N ARG A 366 -27.26 -15.87 -1.34
CA ARG A 366 -27.58 -14.72 -2.18
C ARG A 366 -26.71 -13.51 -1.86
N CYS A 367 -26.43 -13.25 -0.58
CA CYS A 367 -25.48 -12.21 -0.17
C CYS A 367 -24.08 -12.51 -0.72
N THR A 368 -23.63 -13.76 -0.60
CA THR A 368 -22.35 -14.23 -1.17
C THR A 368 -22.29 -14.03 -2.68
N GLN A 369 -23.34 -14.38 -3.41
CA GLN A 369 -23.40 -14.16 -4.86
C GLN A 369 -23.28 -12.67 -5.21
N ALA A 370 -24.02 -11.79 -4.52
CA ALA A 370 -23.95 -10.36 -4.74
C ALA A 370 -22.56 -9.79 -4.39
N TYR A 371 -21.94 -10.29 -3.32
CA TYR A 371 -20.55 -9.96 -2.97
C TYR A 371 -19.58 -10.36 -4.09
N LEU A 372 -19.68 -11.58 -4.64
CA LEU A 372 -18.83 -12.02 -5.75
C LEU A 372 -18.99 -11.13 -6.99
N ASN A 373 -20.20 -10.66 -7.28
CA ASN A 373 -20.41 -9.69 -8.36
C ASN A 373 -19.69 -8.36 -8.08
N VAL A 374 -19.73 -7.85 -6.84
CA VAL A 374 -18.97 -6.65 -6.47
C VAL A 374 -17.49 -6.86 -6.72
N ILE A 375 -16.91 -7.96 -6.23
CA ILE A 375 -15.49 -8.29 -6.42
C ILE A 375 -15.13 -8.41 -7.90
N MET A 376 -15.99 -9.02 -8.72
CA MET A 376 -15.79 -9.13 -10.16
C MET A 376 -15.65 -7.75 -10.83
N TYR A 377 -16.55 -6.81 -10.53
CA TYR A 377 -16.47 -5.45 -11.11
C TYR A 377 -15.29 -4.65 -10.56
N VAL A 378 -14.95 -4.85 -9.30
CA VAL A 378 -13.80 -4.21 -8.65
C VAL A 378 -12.48 -4.67 -9.26
N GLY A 379 -12.37 -5.96 -9.60
CA GLY A 379 -11.18 -6.58 -10.15
C GLY A 379 -10.90 -6.30 -11.63
N LEU A 380 -11.73 -5.48 -12.31
CA LEU A 380 -11.49 -5.12 -13.70
C LEU A 380 -10.26 -4.21 -13.82
N HIS A 381 -9.35 -4.59 -14.73
CA HIS A 381 -8.17 -3.79 -15.07
C HIS A 381 -8.55 -2.45 -15.73
N ILE A 382 -9.57 -2.49 -16.60
CA ILE A 382 -10.10 -1.31 -17.28
C ILE A 382 -11.48 -1.02 -16.71
N GLN A 383 -11.66 0.19 -16.20
CA GLN A 383 -12.90 0.66 -15.59
C GLN A 383 -13.56 1.67 -16.53
N THR A 384 -14.77 1.34 -16.99
CA THR A 384 -15.61 2.25 -17.77
C THR A 384 -16.63 2.90 -16.84
N LEU A 385 -17.20 4.04 -17.25
CA LEU A 385 -18.33 4.62 -16.51
C LEU A 385 -19.45 3.59 -16.33
N SER A 386 -19.75 2.78 -17.34
CA SER A 386 -20.77 1.73 -17.24
C SER A 386 -20.44 0.68 -16.17
N SER A 387 -19.21 0.16 -16.14
CA SER A 387 -18.80 -0.84 -15.14
C SER A 387 -18.82 -0.28 -13.73
N LEU A 388 -18.42 0.99 -13.54
CA LEU A 388 -18.51 1.68 -12.25
C LEU A 388 -19.95 1.77 -11.75
N HIS A 389 -20.89 2.22 -12.58
CA HIS A 389 -22.30 2.34 -12.21
C HIS A 389 -22.92 0.96 -11.89
N ILE A 390 -22.59 -0.07 -12.67
CA ILE A 390 -23.08 -1.43 -12.39
C ILE A 390 -22.47 -1.96 -11.09
N GLY A 391 -21.19 -1.70 -10.85
CA GLY A 391 -20.49 -2.03 -9.62
C GLY A 391 -21.16 -1.40 -8.38
N GLN A 392 -21.38 -0.08 -8.41
CA GLN A 392 -22.10 0.65 -7.37
C GLN A 392 -23.50 0.06 -7.12
N ARG A 393 -24.22 -0.29 -8.19
CA ARG A 393 -25.53 -0.96 -8.07
C ARG A 393 -25.42 -2.33 -7.39
N ASN A 394 -24.37 -3.11 -7.66
CA ASN A 394 -24.17 -4.40 -7.00
C ASN A 394 -23.89 -4.26 -5.50
N VAL A 395 -23.22 -3.19 -5.07
CA VAL A 395 -23.09 -2.86 -3.63
C VAL A 395 -24.46 -2.65 -3.00
N LEU A 396 -25.35 -1.87 -3.65
CA LEU A 396 -26.72 -1.67 -3.15
C LEU A 396 -27.53 -2.98 -3.10
N VAL A 397 -27.35 -3.86 -4.09
CA VAL A 397 -27.99 -5.19 -4.10
C VAL A 397 -27.50 -6.05 -2.95
N LEU A 398 -26.17 -6.09 -2.71
CA LEU A 398 -25.58 -6.80 -1.58
C LEU A 398 -26.19 -6.35 -0.25
N LEU A 399 -26.35 -5.04 -0.06
CA LEU A 399 -26.92 -4.48 1.18
C LEU A 399 -28.40 -4.83 1.36
N SER A 400 -29.18 -4.75 0.28
CA SER A 400 -30.58 -5.18 0.32
C SER A 400 -30.69 -6.64 0.76
N LEU A 401 -29.79 -7.50 0.28
CA LEU A 401 -29.76 -8.91 0.62
C LEU A 401 -29.24 -9.15 2.05
N LEU A 402 -28.23 -8.41 2.49
CA LEU A 402 -27.70 -8.47 3.86
C LEU A 402 -28.73 -8.02 4.88
N SER A 403 -29.45 -6.92 4.61
CA SER A 403 -30.55 -6.47 5.46
C SER A 403 -31.62 -7.55 5.60
N LYS A 404 -32.00 -8.22 4.50
CA LYS A 404 -32.92 -9.36 4.56
C LYS A 404 -32.38 -10.52 5.37
N TYR A 405 -31.08 -10.83 5.25
CA TYR A 405 -30.42 -11.90 5.98
C TYR A 405 -30.41 -11.64 7.50
N ILE A 406 -30.02 -10.44 7.92
CA ILE A 406 -29.94 -10.01 9.31
C ILE A 406 -31.31 -10.08 9.99
N ASN A 407 -32.37 -9.72 9.25
CA ASN A 407 -33.74 -9.75 9.77
C ASN A 407 -34.39 -11.15 9.74
N THR A 408 -33.65 -12.22 9.41
CA THR A 408 -34.21 -13.57 9.46
C THR A 408 -34.20 -14.14 10.89
N PRO A 409 -35.24 -14.89 11.32
CA PRO A 409 -35.37 -15.35 12.71
C PRO A 409 -34.20 -16.19 13.22
N LYS A 410 -33.60 -17.02 12.34
CA LYS A 410 -32.51 -17.94 12.71
C LYS A 410 -31.13 -17.27 12.74
N HIS A 411 -31.00 -16.00 12.33
CA HIS A 411 -29.72 -15.30 12.32
C HIS A 411 -29.19 -15.08 13.74
N GLU A 412 -30.04 -14.61 14.67
CA GLU A 412 -29.66 -14.36 16.06
C GLU A 412 -29.14 -15.62 16.76
N GLU A 413 -29.70 -16.79 16.42
CA GLU A 413 -29.29 -18.07 16.99
C GLU A 413 -27.89 -18.54 16.57
N LEU A 414 -27.25 -17.89 15.60
CA LEU A 414 -25.91 -18.28 15.13
C LEU A 414 -24.79 -17.65 15.99
N ASN A 415 -25.12 -16.73 16.92
CA ASN A 415 -24.21 -16.04 17.83
C ASN A 415 -22.93 -15.53 17.13
N VAL A 416 -23.07 -14.58 16.20
CA VAL A 416 -21.99 -14.15 15.31
C VAL A 416 -21.65 -12.67 15.50
N LYS A 417 -20.48 -12.28 14.98
CA LYS A 417 -20.03 -10.89 14.93
C LYS A 417 -21.11 -9.99 14.31
N SER A 418 -21.21 -8.78 14.85
CA SER A 418 -22.08 -7.72 14.32
C SER A 418 -21.78 -7.43 12.86
N TRP A 419 -22.83 -7.12 12.09
CA TRP A 419 -22.70 -6.61 10.73
C TRP A 419 -22.46 -5.09 10.67
N GLU A 420 -22.63 -4.38 11.78
CA GLU A 420 -22.22 -2.97 11.94
C GLU A 420 -20.69 -2.89 12.16
N PHE A 421 -19.91 -3.01 11.09
CA PHE A 421 -18.45 -2.89 11.14
C PHE A 421 -17.90 -2.06 9.99
N ILE A 422 -16.81 -1.34 10.28
CA ILE A 422 -16.27 -0.30 9.39
C ILE A 422 -15.84 -0.84 8.02
N LYS A 423 -15.28 -2.05 7.96
CA LYS A 423 -14.82 -2.62 6.68
C LYS A 423 -15.98 -2.91 5.70
N LEU A 424 -17.19 -3.16 6.21
CA LEU A 424 -18.37 -3.21 5.35
C LEU A 424 -18.75 -1.80 4.88
N HIS A 425 -18.64 -0.79 5.76
CA HIS A 425 -18.91 0.60 5.40
C HIS A 425 -18.08 1.10 4.22
N TYR A 426 -16.78 0.78 4.16
CA TYR A 426 -15.89 1.16 3.05
C TYR A 426 -16.40 0.77 1.65
N HIS A 427 -17.35 -0.18 1.53
CA HIS A 427 -17.95 -0.52 0.24
C HIS A 427 -18.79 0.63 -0.34
N SER A 428 -19.24 1.60 0.47
CA SER A 428 -19.88 2.84 -0.04
C SER A 428 -18.91 3.67 -0.87
N ASP A 429 -17.63 3.64 -0.51
CA ASP A 429 -16.60 4.51 -1.08
C ASP A 429 -15.73 3.77 -2.10
N LEU A 430 -15.93 2.46 -2.25
CA LEU A 430 -15.10 1.56 -3.08
C LEU A 430 -15.04 2.00 -4.55
N PHE A 431 -16.20 2.26 -5.17
CA PHE A 431 -16.22 2.66 -6.57
C PHE A 431 -15.88 4.14 -6.76
N ASP A 432 -16.08 4.97 -5.73
CA ASP A 432 -15.62 6.36 -5.74
C ASP A 432 -14.08 6.40 -5.71
N ASP A 433 -13.45 5.52 -4.93
CA ASP A 433 -11.99 5.33 -4.95
C ASP A 433 -11.48 4.90 -6.32
N ILE A 434 -12.14 3.92 -6.95
CA ILE A 434 -11.76 3.46 -8.28
C ILE A 434 -11.89 4.59 -9.30
N GLN A 435 -12.96 5.38 -9.21
CA GLN A 435 -13.20 6.50 -10.10
C GLN A 435 -12.16 7.62 -9.92
N CYS A 436 -11.79 7.95 -8.69
CA CYS A 436 -10.89 9.08 -8.41
C CYS A 436 -9.40 8.71 -8.50
N LYS A 437 -9.04 7.44 -8.26
CA LYS A 437 -7.64 7.02 -8.06
C LYS A 437 -7.16 5.96 -9.06
N GLY A 438 -8.04 5.48 -9.92
CA GLY A 438 -7.75 4.43 -10.91
C GLY A 438 -8.16 3.04 -10.46
N ALA A 439 -7.85 2.02 -11.27
CA ALA A 439 -8.23 0.64 -10.96
C ALA A 439 -7.63 0.18 -9.63
N LEU A 440 -8.41 -0.54 -8.80
CA LEU A 440 -8.02 -0.95 -7.44
C LEU A 440 -6.69 -1.72 -7.39
N GLN A 441 -6.37 -2.48 -8.44
CA GLN A 441 -5.10 -3.19 -8.56
C GLN A 441 -3.89 -2.25 -8.43
N LYS A 442 -3.99 -1.02 -8.93
CA LYS A 442 -2.93 -0.01 -8.94
C LYS A 442 -2.63 0.58 -7.55
N PHE A 443 -3.44 0.30 -6.53
CA PHE A 443 -3.16 0.69 -5.14
C PHE A 443 -3.47 -0.42 -4.13
N SER A 444 -3.39 -1.68 -4.58
CA SER A 444 -3.52 -2.84 -3.71
C SER A 444 -2.24 -3.12 -2.93
N ILE A 445 -2.36 -3.43 -1.64
CA ILE A 445 -1.24 -3.88 -0.79
C ILE A 445 -0.98 -5.40 -0.87
N ARG A 446 -1.76 -6.15 -1.66
CA ARG A 446 -1.65 -7.62 -1.80
C ARG A 446 -0.22 -8.10 -2.11
N PRO A 447 0.53 -7.49 -3.06
CA PRO A 447 1.89 -7.95 -3.38
C PRO A 447 2.87 -7.86 -2.19
N PHE A 448 2.56 -7.02 -1.20
CA PHE A 448 3.48 -6.65 -0.12
C PHE A 448 3.20 -7.35 1.21
N ARG A 449 2.11 -8.14 1.30
CA ARG A 449 1.68 -8.86 2.51
C ARG A 449 2.77 -9.70 3.19
N LYS A 450 3.78 -10.17 2.45
CA LYS A 450 4.83 -11.06 2.96
C LYS A 450 6.18 -10.38 3.15
N LYS A 451 6.30 -9.05 3.05
CA LYS A 451 7.58 -8.33 3.20
C LYS A 451 8.19 -8.43 4.61
N HIS A 452 7.40 -8.74 5.66
CA HIS A 452 7.95 -9.04 7.00
C HIS A 452 8.77 -10.33 7.06
N GLY A 453 8.47 -11.31 6.20
CA GLY A 453 9.17 -12.59 6.16
C GLY A 453 10.68 -12.40 5.90
N PRO A 454 11.07 -11.75 4.79
CA PRO A 454 12.45 -11.40 4.50
C PRO A 454 13.18 -10.71 5.65
N ILE A 455 12.57 -9.69 6.26
CA ILE A 455 13.19 -8.94 7.37
C ILE A 455 13.42 -9.85 8.60
N CYS A 456 12.45 -10.71 8.94
CA CYS A 456 12.61 -11.69 10.01
C CYS A 456 13.75 -12.68 9.71
N VAL A 457 13.92 -13.09 8.45
CA VAL A 457 15.02 -13.97 8.03
C VAL A 457 16.37 -13.25 8.17
N ILE A 458 16.47 -11.99 7.71
CA ILE A 458 17.67 -11.15 7.88
C ILE A 458 18.02 -11.06 9.37
N TYR A 459 17.07 -10.68 10.22
CA TYR A 459 17.26 -10.59 11.67
C TYR A 459 17.80 -11.89 12.26
N GLN A 460 17.18 -13.03 11.93
CA GLN A 460 17.53 -14.33 12.51
C GLN A 460 18.84 -14.91 11.99
N ARG A 461 19.20 -14.68 10.73
CA ARG A 461 20.30 -15.39 10.05
C ARG A 461 21.52 -14.54 9.73
N GLN A 462 21.34 -13.23 9.58
CA GLN A 462 22.36 -12.33 9.04
C GLN A 462 22.73 -11.17 9.97
N THR A 463 22.06 -11.02 11.12
CA THR A 463 22.47 -10.06 12.16
C THR A 463 23.21 -10.73 13.30
N ASN A 464 23.98 -9.92 14.04
CA ASN A 464 24.62 -10.34 15.28
C ASN A 464 23.77 -10.09 16.55
N PHE A 465 22.48 -9.75 16.39
CA PHE A 465 21.52 -9.40 17.45
C PHE A 465 21.90 -8.18 18.32
N LYS A 466 22.84 -7.34 17.86
CA LYS A 466 23.23 -6.08 18.50
C LYS A 466 23.18 -4.96 17.47
N ASN A 467 22.73 -3.75 17.80
CA ASN A 467 22.63 -2.65 16.81
C ASN A 467 21.98 -3.12 15.50
N ILE A 468 20.80 -3.74 15.64
CA ILE A 468 20.16 -4.52 14.59
C ILE A 468 19.65 -3.66 13.44
N VAL A 469 19.21 -2.43 13.73
CA VAL A 469 18.54 -1.57 12.73
C VAL A 469 19.50 -1.21 11.59
N PRO A 470 20.72 -0.67 11.83
CA PRO A 470 21.66 -0.42 10.74
C PRO A 470 22.06 -1.66 9.93
N GLN A 471 22.14 -2.84 10.57
CA GLN A 471 22.44 -4.09 9.86
C GLN A 471 21.31 -4.52 8.93
N ILE A 472 20.06 -4.48 9.41
CA ILE A 472 18.89 -4.81 8.60
C ILE A 472 18.79 -3.84 7.42
N LEU A 473 18.91 -2.55 7.67
CA LEU A 473 18.85 -1.52 6.63
C LEU A 473 19.95 -1.70 5.59
N ASN A 474 21.19 -2.02 6.01
CA ASN A 474 22.26 -2.29 5.06
C ASN A 474 21.95 -3.51 4.17
N ILE A 475 21.44 -4.61 4.75
CA ILE A 475 21.12 -5.83 3.99
C ILE A 475 19.90 -5.60 3.07
N THR A 476 18.91 -4.83 3.52
CA THR A 476 17.77 -4.41 2.69
C THR A 476 18.25 -3.57 1.50
N HIS A 477 19.11 -2.57 1.74
CA HIS A 477 19.72 -1.75 0.71
C HIS A 477 20.47 -2.58 -0.33
N GLN A 478 21.26 -3.56 0.13
CA GLN A 478 21.95 -4.50 -0.75
C GLN A 478 20.96 -5.28 -1.63
N GLY A 479 19.83 -5.70 -1.06
CA GLY A 479 18.77 -6.40 -1.80
C GLY A 479 18.18 -5.54 -2.90
N GLU A 480 17.83 -4.29 -2.60
CA GLU A 480 17.26 -3.33 -3.55
C GLU A 480 18.23 -3.00 -4.69
N VAL A 481 19.52 -2.88 -4.39
CA VAL A 481 20.56 -2.70 -5.41
C VAL A 481 20.64 -3.91 -6.31
N LEU A 482 20.73 -5.13 -5.75
CA LEU A 482 20.86 -6.34 -6.57
C LEU A 482 19.61 -6.64 -7.39
N GLU A 483 18.41 -6.34 -6.89
CA GLU A 483 17.16 -6.41 -7.66
C GLU A 483 17.22 -5.48 -8.88
N LEU A 484 17.72 -4.25 -8.74
CA LEU A 484 17.93 -3.33 -9.87
C LEU A 484 18.90 -3.90 -10.91
N ILE A 485 20.07 -4.35 -10.48
CA ILE A 485 21.07 -4.92 -11.41
C ILE A 485 20.48 -6.13 -12.15
N TRP A 486 19.71 -6.97 -11.43
CA TRP A 486 19.06 -8.13 -12.02
C TRP A 486 18.03 -7.73 -13.08
N SER A 487 17.19 -6.73 -12.79
CA SER A 487 16.23 -6.17 -13.76
C SER A 487 16.93 -5.60 -15.00
N ASP A 488 18.05 -4.88 -14.82
CA ASP A 488 18.83 -4.38 -15.96
C ASP A 488 19.41 -5.52 -16.82
N ILE A 489 19.87 -6.62 -16.21
CA ILE A 489 20.33 -7.82 -16.94
C ILE A 489 19.19 -8.44 -17.73
N GLN A 490 17.99 -8.54 -17.15
CA GLN A 490 16.83 -9.10 -17.85
C GLN A 490 16.44 -8.26 -19.06
N VAL A 491 16.50 -6.94 -18.95
CA VAL A 491 16.28 -6.04 -20.09
C VAL A 491 17.38 -6.26 -21.14
N MET A 492 18.65 -6.29 -20.73
CA MET A 492 19.76 -6.55 -21.67
C MET A 492 19.57 -7.88 -22.43
N GLU A 493 19.22 -8.96 -21.74
CA GLU A 493 18.99 -10.29 -22.34
C GLU A 493 17.75 -10.36 -23.25
N GLU A 494 16.76 -9.48 -23.05
CA GLU A 494 15.55 -9.40 -23.89
C GLU A 494 15.81 -8.67 -25.21
N TYR A 495 16.76 -7.72 -25.23
CA TYR A 495 17.04 -6.86 -26.37
C TYR A 495 18.40 -7.13 -27.07
N ASP A 496 19.28 -7.96 -26.50
CA ASP A 496 20.48 -8.54 -27.15
C ASP A 496 20.12 -9.65 -28.16
#